data_AF-A0A0B5AUE0-F1
#
_entry.id   AF-A0A0B5AUE0-F1
#
_cell.length_a   1.000
_cell.length_b   1.000
_cell.length_c   1.000
_cell.angle_alpha   90.00
_cell.angle_beta   90.00
_cell.angle_gamma   90.00
#
_symmetry.space_group_name_H-M   'P 1'
#
loop_
_entity.id
_entity.type
_entity.pdbx_description
1 polymer ?
#
loop_
_entity_poly.entity_id
_entity_poly.type
_entity_poly.pdbx_seq_one_letter_code
_entity_poly.pdbx_strand_id
1 'polypeptide(L)'
;MHPFKLIEKPESQRETYLVRIIGIANDGVYVVKATRYSKQQFESKTITALQELLKTQHDVSEFQNWEINLPYADDPVHELESVEVEYTDETGKVWDVEVDYGQYDEDEDDE
;
A
#
# COMPACT_ATOMS: atom_id res chain seq x y z
N MET A 1 20.75 30.06 0.60
CA MET A 1 20.64 28.99 1.61
C MET A 1 19.31 28.29 1.39
N HIS A 2 19.29 26.98 1.17
CA HIS A 2 18.03 26.23 1.12
C HIS A 2 17.67 25.81 2.54
N PRO A 3 16.43 26.01 3.01
CA PRO A 3 16.04 25.72 4.39
C PRO A 3 15.88 24.22 4.66
N PHE A 4 16.11 23.36 3.67
CA PHE A 4 15.89 21.92 3.73
C PHE A 4 17.20 21.16 3.78
N LYS A 5 17.29 20.17 4.69
CA LYS A 5 18.40 19.23 4.81
C LYS A 5 17.88 17.80 4.80
N LEU A 6 18.66 16.89 4.23
CA LEU A 6 18.38 15.47 4.33
C LEU A 6 18.69 15.00 5.76
N ILE A 7 17.77 14.25 6.36
CA ILE A 7 17.92 13.65 7.67
C ILE A 7 17.68 12.16 7.51
N GLU A 8 18.59 11.36 8.03
CA GLU A 8 18.45 9.91 8.06
C GLU A 8 17.25 9.49 8.92
N LYS A 9 16.58 8.41 8.52
CA LYS A 9 15.46 7.87 9.30
C LYS A 9 15.98 7.27 10.62
N PRO A 10 15.24 7.40 11.72
CA PRO A 10 15.62 6.80 13.00
C PRO A 10 15.61 5.26 12.90
N GLU A 11 16.39 4.59 13.76
CA GLU A 11 16.45 3.11 13.82
C GLU A 11 15.07 2.45 13.95
N SER A 12 14.15 3.08 14.68
CA SER A 12 12.77 2.61 14.84
C SER A 12 11.94 2.60 13.55
N GLN A 13 12.45 3.17 12.46
CA GLN A 13 11.83 3.17 11.13
C GLN A 13 12.61 2.34 10.11
N ARG A 14 13.70 1.68 10.51
CA ARG A 14 14.46 0.76 9.66
C ARG A 14 13.78 -0.60 9.63
N GLU A 15 13.99 -1.33 8.56
CA GLU A 15 13.31 -2.60 8.26
C GLU A 15 11.78 -2.48 8.36
N THR A 16 11.23 -1.35 7.89
CA THR A 16 9.79 -1.11 7.84
C THR A 16 9.33 -0.78 6.44
N TYR A 17 8.10 -1.17 6.14
CA TYR A 17 7.37 -0.78 4.96
C TYR A 17 6.40 0.33 5.31
N LEU A 18 6.38 1.40 4.52
CA LEU A 18 5.33 2.41 4.55
C LEU A 18 4.42 2.19 3.35
N VAL A 19 3.19 1.77 3.64
CA VAL A 19 2.16 1.55 2.63
C VAL A 19 1.23 2.75 2.63
N ARG A 20 0.98 3.31 1.45
CA ARG A 20 -0.04 4.34 1.21
C ARG A 20 -1.09 3.76 0.30
N ILE A 21 -2.33 3.72 0.78
CA ILE A 21 -3.50 3.34 -0.02
C ILE A 21 -4.24 4.63 -0.34
N ILE A 22 -4.37 4.92 -1.63
CA ILE A 22 -4.97 6.14 -2.16
C ILE A 22 -6.28 5.71 -2.83
N GLY A 23 -7.39 6.26 -2.35
CA GLY A 23 -8.71 6.01 -2.90
C GLY A 23 -9.43 7.31 -3.25
N ILE A 24 -10.52 7.18 -3.98
CA ILE A 24 -11.39 8.28 -4.39
C ILE A 24 -12.76 8.06 -3.75
N ALA A 25 -13.22 9.05 -2.99
CA ALA A 25 -14.57 9.07 -2.42
C ALA A 25 -15.62 9.38 -3.50
N ASN A 26 -16.88 9.05 -3.24
CA ASN A 26 -17.99 9.27 -4.19
C ASN A 26 -18.16 10.74 -4.65
N ASP A 27 -17.69 11.71 -3.89
CA ASP A 27 -17.70 13.13 -4.24
C ASP A 27 -16.48 13.57 -5.08
N GLY A 28 -15.58 12.64 -5.42
CA GLY A 28 -14.36 12.87 -6.17
C GLY A 28 -13.17 13.31 -5.31
N VAL A 29 -13.28 13.27 -3.98
CA VAL A 29 -12.18 13.62 -3.08
C VAL A 29 -11.18 12.47 -2.94
N TYR A 30 -9.90 12.78 -3.16
CA TYR A 30 -8.81 11.85 -2.91
C TYR A 30 -8.56 11.71 -1.40
N VAL A 31 -8.50 10.47 -0.94
CA VAL A 31 -8.23 10.11 0.46
C VAL A 31 -7.05 9.15 0.54
N VAL A 32 -6.18 9.38 1.52
CA VAL A 32 -4.95 8.61 1.68
C VAL A 32 -4.85 8.03 3.08
N LYS A 33 -4.58 6.73 3.17
CA LYS A 33 -4.16 6.09 4.43
C LYS A 33 -2.72 5.63 4.32
N ALA A 34 -1.88 6.20 5.17
CA ALA A 34 -0.48 5.79 5.32
C ALA A 34 -0.32 4.94 6.59
N THR A 35 0.19 3.72 6.44
CA THR A 35 0.42 2.79 7.57
C THR A 35 1.82 2.20 7.47
N ARG A 36 2.52 2.13 8.61
CA ARG A 36 3.82 1.45 8.71
C ARG A 36 3.65 0.02 9.20
N TYR A 37 4.36 -0.89 8.57
CA TYR A 37 4.45 -2.30 8.92
C TYR A 37 5.89 -2.68 9.18
N SER A 38 6.14 -3.56 10.15
CA SER A 38 7.45 -4.22 10.22
C SER A 38 7.64 -5.11 9.00
N LYS A 39 8.90 -5.39 8.63
CA LYS A 39 9.22 -6.34 7.56
C LYS A 39 8.49 -7.68 7.72
N GLN A 40 8.50 -8.24 8.92
CA GLN A 40 7.80 -9.49 9.21
C GLN A 40 6.28 -9.40 8.98
N GLN A 41 5.63 -8.32 9.44
CA GLN A 41 4.19 -8.13 9.22
C GLN A 41 3.88 -8.02 7.72
N PHE A 42 4.70 -7.23 7.01
CA PHE A 42 4.49 -6.96 5.60
C PHE A 42 4.60 -8.23 4.75
N GLU A 43 5.72 -8.94 4.88
CA GLU A 43 6.04 -10.12 4.08
C GLU A 43 5.15 -11.32 4.42
N SER A 44 4.63 -11.42 5.65
CA SER A 44 3.81 -12.58 6.04
C SER A 44 2.34 -12.45 5.66
N LYS A 45 1.77 -11.24 5.65
CA LYS A 45 0.32 -11.06 5.54
C LYS A 45 -0.12 -9.82 4.78
N THR A 46 0.53 -8.68 5.01
CA THR A 46 0.12 -7.42 4.38
C THR A 46 0.26 -7.48 2.87
N ILE A 47 1.31 -8.12 2.35
CA ILE A 47 1.53 -8.24 0.89
C ILE A 47 0.36 -8.97 0.20
N THR A 48 -0.14 -10.06 0.78
CA THR A 48 -1.29 -10.81 0.25
C THR A 48 -2.56 -9.96 0.29
N ALA A 49 -2.81 -9.26 1.41
CA ALA A 49 -3.96 -8.37 1.53
C ALA A 49 -3.93 -7.22 0.50
N LEU A 50 -2.74 -6.67 0.21
CA LEU A 50 -2.58 -5.65 -0.83
C LEU A 50 -2.81 -6.21 -2.24
N GLN A 51 -2.36 -7.44 -2.51
CA GLN A 51 -2.63 -8.11 -3.79
C GLN A 51 -4.13 -8.36 -4.00
N GLU A 52 -4.87 -8.75 -2.95
CA GLU A 52 -6.33 -8.89 -2.98
C GLU A 52 -7.03 -7.54 -3.21
N LEU A 53 -6.57 -6.49 -2.52
CA LEU A 53 -7.10 -5.14 -2.69
C LEU A 53 -6.89 -4.65 -4.13
N LEU A 54 -5.72 -4.87 -4.73
CA LEU A 54 -5.42 -4.48 -6.12
C LEU A 54 -6.26 -5.22 -7.16
N LYS A 55 -6.86 -6.36 -6.82
CA LYS A 55 -7.83 -7.07 -7.67
C LYS A 55 -9.25 -6.53 -7.52
N THR A 56 -9.49 -5.72 -6.49
CA THR A 56 -10.79 -5.08 -6.23
C THR A 56 -10.86 -3.80 -7.04
N GLN A 57 -11.75 -3.76 -8.04
CA GLN A 57 -11.89 -2.59 -8.93
C GLN A 57 -12.91 -1.56 -8.40
N HIS A 58 -13.88 -1.98 -7.60
CA HIS A 58 -14.97 -1.13 -7.09
C HIS A 58 -15.26 -1.44 -5.62
N ASP A 59 -15.75 -0.42 -4.90
CA ASP A 59 -16.17 -0.44 -3.51
C ASP A 59 -15.04 -0.80 -2.53
N VAL A 60 -13.97 -0.01 -2.56
CA VAL A 60 -12.85 -0.11 -1.59
C VAL A 60 -13.37 -0.11 -0.15
N SER A 61 -14.40 0.68 0.15
CA SER A 61 -15.03 0.70 1.48
C SER A 61 -15.63 -0.64 1.93
N GLU A 62 -15.92 -1.56 1.01
CA GLU A 62 -16.43 -2.90 1.29
C GLU A 62 -15.34 -3.97 1.40
N PHE A 63 -14.08 -3.63 1.08
CA PHE A 63 -12.96 -4.57 1.20
C PHE A 63 -12.70 -4.92 2.68
N GLN A 64 -13.11 -6.13 3.08
CA GLN A 64 -12.98 -6.59 4.45
C GLN A 64 -11.66 -7.34 4.65
N ASN A 65 -10.61 -6.62 5.05
CA ASN A 65 -9.35 -7.21 5.45
C ASN A 65 -8.75 -6.45 6.64
N TRP A 66 -8.38 -7.18 7.70
CA TRP A 66 -7.87 -6.61 8.96
C TRP A 66 -6.35 -6.43 8.97
N GLU A 67 -5.65 -6.93 7.95
CA GLU A 67 -4.19 -6.84 7.83
C GLU A 67 -3.75 -5.50 7.19
N ILE A 68 -4.67 -4.79 6.52
CA ILE A 68 -4.45 -3.46 5.95
C ILE A 68 -5.43 -2.43 6.49
N ASN A 69 -4.98 -1.18 6.59
CA ASN A 69 -5.86 -0.08 6.94
C ASN A 69 -6.23 0.69 5.67
N LEU A 70 -7.52 0.71 5.35
CA LEU A 70 -8.05 1.44 4.21
C LEU A 70 -8.25 2.94 4.54
N PRO A 71 -8.22 3.81 3.52
CA PRO A 71 -8.66 5.19 3.67
C PRO A 71 -10.14 5.25 4.07
N TYR A 72 -10.47 6.29 4.84
CA TYR A 72 -11.82 6.57 5.30
C TYR A 72 -12.18 8.01 4.92
N ALA A 73 -13.40 8.19 4.42
CA ALA A 73 -14.04 9.48 4.20
C ALA A 73 -15.49 9.41 4.69
N ASP A 74 -16.10 10.58 4.86
CA ASP A 74 -17.52 10.69 5.25
C ASP A 74 -18.44 10.12 4.16
N ASP A 75 -18.08 10.32 2.89
CA ASP A 75 -18.63 9.60 1.74
C ASP A 75 -17.82 8.33 1.44
N PRO A 76 -18.45 7.20 1.06
CA PRO A 76 -17.75 5.95 0.79
C PRO A 76 -16.62 6.11 -0.22
N VAL A 77 -15.48 5.46 0.07
CA VAL A 77 -14.37 5.33 -0.87
C VAL A 77 -14.74 4.26 -1.89
N HIS A 78 -15.17 4.69 -3.07
CA HIS A 78 -15.72 3.80 -4.09
C HIS A 78 -14.64 3.23 -5.01
N GLU A 79 -13.54 3.96 -5.23
CA GLU A 79 -12.50 3.57 -6.18
C GLU A 79 -11.11 3.57 -5.53
N LEU A 80 -10.30 2.59 -5.91
CA LEU A 80 -8.88 2.53 -5.57
C LEU A 80 -8.10 3.23 -6.68
N GLU A 81 -7.45 4.35 -6.36
CA GLU A 81 -6.59 5.05 -7.33
C GLU A 81 -5.24 4.34 -7.45
N SER A 82 -4.57 4.12 -6.31
CA SER A 82 -3.24 3.50 -6.30
C SER A 82 -2.84 2.99 -4.92
N VAL A 83 -1.83 2.11 -4.92
CA VAL A 83 -1.10 1.67 -3.72
C VAL A 83 0.38 1.98 -3.94
N GLU A 84 0.95 2.76 -3.04
CA GLU A 84 2.38 3.08 -3.04
C GLU A 84 3.05 2.40 -1.83
N VAL A 85 4.19 1.77 -2.06
CA VAL A 85 4.92 1.08 -0.99
C VAL A 85 6.37 1.56 -0.99
N GLU A 86 6.85 2.02 0.15
CA GLU A 86 8.26 2.35 0.39
C GLU A 86 8.85 1.38 1.41
N TYR A 87 10.06 0.89 1.18
CA TYR A 87 10.84 0.11 2.15
C TYR A 87 12.01 0.93 2.68
N THR A 88 12.14 1.02 4.01
CA THR A 88 13.34 1.57 4.64
C THR A 88 14.22 0.41 5.12
N ASP A 89 15.43 0.29 4.59
CA ASP A 89 16.34 -0.81 4.92
C ASP A 89 17.08 -0.62 6.25
N GLU A 90 17.93 -1.59 6.61
CA GLU A 90 18.75 -1.61 7.83
C GLU A 90 19.74 -0.45 7.93
N THR A 91 20.06 0.21 6.80
CA THR A 91 20.94 1.37 6.72
C THR A 91 20.17 2.69 6.75
N GLY A 92 18.84 2.65 6.80
CA GLY A 92 17.99 3.83 6.72
C GLY A 92 17.76 4.36 5.31
N LYS A 93 18.23 3.66 4.28
CA LYS A 93 17.98 4.02 2.88
C LYS A 93 16.55 3.61 2.51
N VAL A 94 15.89 4.46 1.73
CA VAL A 94 14.51 4.27 1.28
C VAL A 94 14.48 3.79 -0.16
N TRP A 95 13.60 2.85 -0.44
CA TRP A 95 13.39 2.23 -1.74
C TRP A 95 11.90 2.27 -2.08
N ASP A 96 11.56 2.67 -3.29
CA ASP A 96 10.22 2.45 -3.84
C ASP A 96 10.07 0.97 -4.19
N VAL A 97 8.94 0.38 -3.78
CA VAL A 97 8.61 -1.02 -4.01
C VAL A 97 7.56 -1.08 -5.11
N GLU A 98 7.96 -1.64 -6.24
CA GLU A 98 7.07 -1.84 -7.38
C GLU A 98 6.35 -3.18 -7.28
N VAL A 99 5.08 -3.21 -7.67
CA VAL A 99 4.32 -4.45 -7.83
C VAL A 99 4.69 -5.04 -9.18
N ASP A 100 5.43 -6.15 -9.18
CA ASP A 100 5.60 -6.97 -10.37
C ASP A 100 4.40 -7.91 -10.48
N TYR A 101 3.51 -7.63 -11.42
CA TYR A 101 2.33 -8.47 -11.72
C TYR A 101 2.67 -9.77 -12.45
N GLY A 102 3.95 -10.14 -12.51
CA GLY A 102 4.53 -11.31 -13.17
C GLY A 102 3.49 -12.30 -13.68
N GLN A 103 3.37 -12.39 -15.01
CA GLN A 103 2.45 -13.24 -15.79
C GLN A 103 1.74 -14.25 -14.89
N TYR A 104 0.55 -13.89 -14.40
CA TYR A 104 -0.40 -14.91 -13.98
C TYR A 104 -0.64 -15.73 -15.26
N ASP A 105 0.03 -16.87 -15.38
CA ASP A 105 -0.29 -17.89 -16.37
C ASP A 105 -1.80 -18.12 -16.22
N GLU A 106 -2.54 -17.66 -17.22
CA GLU A 106 -3.80 -18.27 -17.57
C GLU A 106 -3.44 -19.72 -17.94
N ASP A 107 -3.36 -20.60 -16.94
CA ASP A 107 -3.64 -22.01 -17.15
C ASP A 107 -5.14 -22.04 -17.52
N GLU A 108 -5.44 -21.71 -18.78
CA GLU A 108 -6.67 -22.06 -19.45
C GLU A 108 -6.76 -23.59 -19.35
N ASP A 109 -7.64 -24.07 -18.48
CA ASP A 109 -8.21 -25.41 -18.53
C ASP A 109 -8.83 -25.60 -19.93
N ASP A 110 -8.02 -26.08 -20.87
CA ASP A 110 -8.48 -26.66 -22.14
C ASP A 110 -9.15 -28.02 -21.83
N GLU A 111 -10.47 -28.00 -21.64
CA GLU A 111 -11.36 -29.17 -21.74
C GLU A 111 -11.67 -29.54 -23.20
#